data_AF-A0A9W6CRF4-F1
#
_entry.id   AF-A0A9W6CRF4-F1
#
_cell.length_a   1.000
_cell.length_b   1.000
_cell.length_c   1.000
_cell.angle_alpha   90.00
_cell.angle_beta   90.00
_cell.angle_gamma   90.00
#
_symmetry.space_group_name_H-M   'P 1'
#
loop_
_entity.id
_entity.type
_entity.pdbx_description
1 polymer ?
#
loop_
_entity_poly.entity_id
_entity_poly.type
_entity_poly.pdbx_seq_one_letter_code
_entity_poly.pdbx_strand_id
1 'polypeptide(L)'
;MASLVTASVVAAAGLLTILPAHLADVPDRSAATAVEVEWHDPAVERQLSGDALASTEFEQRFGHAVVASLTFPLRFAPTVPADGYRASDVAYRAQDRSLYVFSADGTSVPDDGLVLVASVTSGLDEIVACAPTCALRFEPATD
;
A
#
# COMPACT_ATOMS: atom_id res chain seq x y z
N MET A 1 17.39 -60.25 -28.94
CA MET A 1 16.85 -59.06 -29.65
C MET A 1 18.02 -58.32 -30.29
N ALA A 2 17.82 -57.86 -31.53
CA ALA A 2 18.71 -57.20 -32.51
C ALA A 2 19.91 -56.38 -31.95
N SER A 3 21.15 -56.58 -32.42
CA SER A 3 21.84 -56.06 -33.63
C SER A 3 22.24 -54.57 -33.58
N LEU A 4 23.56 -54.35 -33.39
CA LEU A 4 24.53 -53.60 -34.24
C LEU A 4 24.19 -52.21 -34.81
N VAL A 5 25.21 -51.32 -34.82
CA VAL A 5 25.74 -50.53 -35.97
C VAL A 5 26.12 -49.05 -35.65
N THR A 6 27.45 -48.81 -35.75
CA THR A 6 28.26 -47.65 -36.22
C THR A 6 28.16 -46.21 -35.68
N ALA A 7 29.38 -45.70 -35.48
CA ALA A 7 29.82 -44.31 -35.45
C ALA A 7 29.40 -43.45 -36.67
N SER A 8 29.27 -42.13 -36.46
CA SER A 8 30.03 -41.09 -37.20
C SER A 8 29.67 -39.68 -36.73
N VAL A 9 30.71 -38.84 -36.69
CA VAL A 9 30.72 -37.40 -36.39
C VAL A 9 30.22 -36.62 -37.61
N VAL A 10 29.35 -35.62 -37.40
CA VAL A 10 29.19 -34.49 -38.32
C VAL A 10 29.01 -33.21 -37.50
N ALA A 11 29.96 -32.29 -37.65
CA ALA A 11 29.85 -30.91 -37.23
C ALA A 11 28.85 -30.18 -38.16
N ALA A 12 27.94 -29.39 -37.58
CA ALA A 12 27.17 -28.40 -38.32
C ALA A 12 27.03 -27.14 -37.47
N ALA A 13 27.51 -26.05 -38.05
CA ALA A 13 27.51 -24.71 -37.54
C ALA A 13 26.09 -24.15 -37.32
N GLY A 14 26.00 -23.15 -36.44
CA GLY A 14 24.94 -22.14 -36.48
C GLY A 14 23.86 -22.33 -35.41
N LEU A 15 23.93 -21.53 -34.35
CA LEU A 15 23.20 -20.27 -34.30
C LEU A 15 23.60 -19.53 -33.01
N LEU A 16 24.12 -18.31 -33.18
CA LEU A 16 24.02 -17.28 -32.15
C LEU A 16 22.54 -17.19 -31.74
N THR A 17 22.20 -17.61 -30.52
CA THR A 17 20.99 -17.11 -29.86
C THR A 17 21.40 -15.94 -28.97
N ILE A 18 21.17 -14.77 -29.54
CA ILE A 18 21.23 -13.46 -28.91
C ILE A 18 20.07 -13.39 -27.90
N LEU A 19 20.39 -13.06 -26.64
CA LEU A 19 19.64 -12.40 -25.54
C LEU A 19 18.08 -12.42 -25.53
N PRO A 20 17.42 -12.45 -24.35
CA PRO A 20 17.77 -11.58 -23.23
C PRO A 20 17.88 -12.27 -21.87
N ALA A 21 18.72 -11.67 -21.03
CA ALA A 21 18.56 -11.71 -19.60
C ALA A 21 17.13 -11.26 -19.27
N HIS A 22 16.22 -12.21 -19.09
CA HIS A 22 15.05 -12.01 -18.25
C HIS A 22 15.56 -11.96 -16.81
N LEU A 23 16.25 -10.88 -16.48
CA LEU A 23 16.13 -10.29 -15.16
C LEU A 23 14.64 -10.02 -15.03
N ALA A 24 13.94 -10.97 -14.43
CA ALA A 24 12.64 -10.72 -13.85
C ALA A 24 12.83 -9.46 -13.02
N ASP A 25 12.21 -8.39 -13.46
CA ASP A 25 12.02 -7.15 -12.72
C ASP A 25 11.36 -7.59 -11.41
N VAL A 26 12.18 -7.82 -10.38
CA VAL A 26 11.67 -8.07 -9.04
C VAL A 26 11.14 -6.71 -8.64
N PRO A 27 9.81 -6.51 -8.51
CA PRO A 27 9.29 -5.23 -8.09
C PRO A 27 10.00 -4.90 -6.78
N ASP A 28 10.69 -3.76 -6.79
CA ASP A 28 11.43 -3.29 -5.64
C ASP A 28 10.43 -3.16 -4.49
N ARG A 29 10.42 -4.15 -3.59
CA ARG A 29 9.58 -4.16 -2.38
C ARG A 29 9.93 -3.03 -1.41
N SER A 30 10.85 -2.14 -1.80
CA SER A 30 11.36 -1.05 -0.98
C SER A 30 10.83 0.33 -1.38
N ALA A 31 10.11 0.46 -2.51
CA ALA A 31 9.48 1.73 -2.87
C ALA A 31 8.11 1.82 -2.20
N ALA A 32 7.99 2.65 -1.15
CA ALA A 32 6.68 2.96 -0.56
C ALA A 32 5.78 3.64 -1.58
N THR A 33 4.49 3.28 -1.61
CA THR A 33 3.47 3.97 -2.40
C THR A 33 3.23 5.35 -1.78
N ALA A 34 3.57 6.40 -2.52
CA ALA A 34 3.30 7.77 -2.12
C ALA A 34 1.81 8.09 -2.31
N VAL A 35 1.22 8.73 -1.32
CA VAL A 35 -0.19 9.12 -1.30
C VAL A 35 -0.28 10.57 -0.85
N GLU A 36 -0.96 11.39 -1.64
CA GLU A 36 -1.19 12.78 -1.25
C GLU A 36 -2.42 12.87 -0.36
N VAL A 37 -2.29 13.61 0.73
CA VAL A 37 -3.36 13.80 1.71
C VAL A 37 -3.46 15.25 2.14
N GLU A 38 -4.69 15.66 2.39
CA GLU A 38 -5.02 16.90 3.08
C GLU A 38 -5.25 16.59 4.56
N TRP A 39 -4.32 16.99 5.44
CA TRP A 39 -4.43 16.78 6.87
C TRP A 39 -5.38 17.78 7.52
N HIS A 40 -6.27 17.30 8.39
CA HIS A 40 -7.18 18.15 9.14
C HIS A 40 -6.52 18.82 10.36
N ASP A 41 -5.40 18.27 10.85
CA ASP A 41 -4.60 18.83 11.95
C ASP A 41 -3.11 18.88 11.55
N PRO A 42 -2.48 20.08 11.54
CA PRO A 42 -1.06 20.24 11.17
C PRO A 42 -0.08 19.60 12.17
N ALA A 43 -0.53 19.21 13.36
CA ALA A 43 0.26 18.37 14.27
C ALA A 43 0.36 16.93 13.77
N VAL A 44 -0.71 16.40 13.14
CA VAL A 44 -0.68 15.06 12.54
C VAL A 44 0.27 15.03 11.36
N GLU A 45 0.16 16.02 10.47
CA GLU A 45 1.08 16.18 9.34
C GLU A 45 2.54 16.14 9.80
N ARG A 46 2.93 16.98 10.76
CA ARG A 46 4.31 17.02 11.26
C ARG A 46 4.80 15.72 11.89
N GLN A 47 3.90 14.89 12.40
CA GLN A 47 4.25 13.59 12.98
C GLN A 47 4.43 12.50 11.91
N LEU A 48 3.76 12.63 10.76
CA LEU A 48 3.76 11.61 9.71
C LEU A 48 4.59 11.98 8.48
N SER A 49 4.93 13.27 8.33
CA SER A 49 5.77 13.76 7.24
C SER A 49 7.13 13.08 7.23
N GLY A 50 7.34 12.22 6.23
CA GLY A 50 8.61 11.53 5.99
C GLY A 50 8.69 10.09 6.52
N ASP A 51 7.68 9.62 7.24
CA ASP A 51 7.66 8.25 7.76
C ASP A 51 6.95 7.29 6.80
N ALA A 52 7.60 6.16 6.52
CA ALA A 52 6.97 5.04 5.83
C ALA A 52 6.20 4.20 6.86
N LEU A 53 4.93 3.95 6.59
CA LEU A 53 4.06 3.20 7.47
C LEU A 53 4.08 1.70 7.14
N ALA A 54 4.09 0.89 8.19
CA ALA A 54 4.22 -0.55 8.07
C ALA A 54 2.88 -1.21 7.73
N SER A 55 2.96 -2.12 6.76
CA SER A 55 1.99 -3.15 6.35
C SER A 55 0.56 -2.64 6.12
N THR A 56 0.11 -2.78 4.87
CA THR A 56 -1.29 -2.56 4.50
C THR A 56 -2.08 -3.86 4.68
N GLU A 57 -3.15 -3.85 5.47
CA GLU A 57 -4.11 -4.98 5.51
C GLU A 57 -5.49 -4.51 5.07
N PHE A 58 -6.28 -5.39 4.46
CA PHE A 58 -7.68 -5.11 4.16
C PHE A 58 -8.55 -5.42 5.39
N GLU A 59 -9.18 -4.40 5.96
CA GLU A 59 -10.17 -4.57 7.01
C GLU A 59 -11.58 -4.59 6.41
N GLN A 60 -12.19 -5.78 6.43
CA GLN A 60 -13.53 -5.98 5.87
C GLN A 60 -14.64 -5.52 6.82
N ARG A 61 -14.38 -5.40 8.14
CA ARG A 61 -15.37 -4.87 9.08
C ARG A 61 -15.83 -3.46 8.70
N PHE A 62 -14.95 -2.68 8.07
CA PHE A 62 -15.23 -1.33 7.56
C PHE A 62 -15.51 -1.28 6.06
N GLY A 63 -15.85 -2.40 5.42
CA GLY A 63 -16.31 -2.40 4.04
C GLY A 63 -15.30 -1.84 3.05
N HIS A 64 -14.01 -2.23 3.17
CA HIS A 64 -12.85 -1.82 2.35
C HIS A 64 -12.06 -0.63 2.92
N ALA A 65 -11.38 -0.87 4.05
CA ALA A 65 -10.32 0.01 4.52
C ALA A 65 -8.95 -0.65 4.35
N VAL A 66 -7.96 0.14 3.94
CA VAL A 66 -6.55 -0.24 4.00
C VAL A 66 -5.98 0.27 5.32
N VAL A 67 -5.45 -0.64 6.12
CA VAL A 67 -4.96 -0.35 7.47
C VAL A 67 -3.44 -0.23 7.46
N ALA A 68 -2.91 0.88 7.94
CA ALA A 68 -1.47 1.11 8.10
C ALA A 68 -1.14 1.29 9.59
N SER A 69 -0.23 0.49 10.13
CA SER A 69 0.11 0.53 11.55
C SER A 69 1.21 1.54 11.84
N LEU A 70 1.06 2.28 12.93
CA LEU A 70 2.04 3.25 13.42
C LEU A 70 2.89 2.65 14.55
N THR A 71 4.18 2.97 14.57
CA THR A 71 5.09 2.58 15.66
C THR A 71 4.93 3.46 16.91
N PHE A 72 4.26 4.62 16.77
CA PHE A 72 3.98 5.58 17.82
C PHE A 72 2.51 6.04 17.77
N PRO A 73 1.92 6.45 18.89
CA PRO A 73 0.59 7.04 18.89
C PRO A 73 0.61 8.47 18.35
N LEU A 74 -0.40 8.85 17.56
CA LEU A 74 -0.58 10.22 17.12
C LEU A 74 -1.09 11.12 18.25
N ARG A 75 -0.67 12.38 18.22
CA ARG A 75 -1.16 13.45 19.10
C ARG A 75 -1.82 14.55 18.28
N PHE A 76 -3.09 14.79 18.52
CA PHE A 76 -3.87 15.81 17.82
C PHE A 76 -5.00 16.31 18.70
N ALA A 77 -5.55 17.48 18.37
CA ALA A 77 -6.78 17.95 18.99
C ALA A 77 -7.94 17.14 18.39
N PRO A 78 -8.80 16.48 19.18
CA PRO A 78 -9.88 15.66 18.64
C PRO A 78 -10.87 16.57 17.92
N THR A 79 -11.03 16.41 16.61
CA THR A 79 -11.81 17.34 15.81
C THR A 79 -13.10 16.75 15.26
N VAL A 80 -13.17 15.47 14.88
CA VAL A 80 -14.43 14.86 14.41
C VAL A 80 -14.44 13.34 14.65
N PRO A 81 -15.36 12.79 15.48
CA PRO A 81 -15.64 11.36 15.49
C PRO A 81 -16.09 10.93 14.09
N ALA A 82 -15.51 9.85 13.56
CA ALA A 82 -15.97 9.31 12.29
C ALA A 82 -17.27 8.54 12.53
N ASP A 83 -18.43 9.20 12.62
CA ASP A 83 -19.76 8.53 12.67
C ASP A 83 -20.18 7.99 11.28
N GLY A 84 -19.46 8.43 10.25
CA GLY A 84 -19.49 7.94 8.88
C GLY A 84 -18.22 8.38 8.14
N TYR A 85 -17.94 7.75 7.02
CA TYR A 85 -16.76 8.02 6.21
C TYR A 85 -17.08 7.93 4.71
N ARG A 86 -16.35 8.70 3.92
CA ARG A 86 -16.36 8.67 2.47
C ARG A 86 -15.18 7.84 1.96
N ALA A 87 -15.30 7.36 0.72
CA ALA A 87 -14.12 6.98 -0.04
C ALA A 87 -13.14 8.16 -0.02
N SER A 88 -11.85 7.87 0.17
CA SER A 88 -10.72 8.78 0.42
C SER A 88 -10.52 9.26 1.86
N ASP A 89 -11.45 9.05 2.79
CA ASP A 89 -11.22 9.47 4.17
C ASP A 89 -10.10 8.65 4.83
N VAL A 90 -9.32 9.31 5.68
CA VAL A 90 -8.30 8.70 6.52
C VAL A 90 -8.68 8.91 7.98
N ALA A 91 -8.94 7.80 8.68
CA ALA A 91 -9.21 7.81 10.12
C ALA A 91 -8.06 7.22 10.91
N TYR A 92 -7.89 7.69 12.15
CA TYR A 92 -6.99 7.10 13.13
C TYR A 92 -7.78 6.40 14.22
N ARG A 93 -7.34 5.19 14.61
CA ARG A 93 -7.82 4.51 15.81
C ARG A 93 -6.71 4.38 16.84
N ALA A 94 -6.95 4.94 18.03
CA ALA A 94 -5.94 4.98 19.09
C ALA A 94 -5.66 3.60 19.72
N GLN A 95 -6.63 2.70 19.71
CA GLN A 95 -6.56 1.40 20.38
C GLN A 95 -5.48 0.48 19.80
N ASP A 96 -5.33 0.48 18.48
CA ASP A 96 -4.34 -0.30 17.73
C ASP A 96 -3.22 0.55 17.12
N ARG A 97 -3.35 1.89 17.19
CA ARG A 97 -2.42 2.86 16.59
C ARG A 97 -2.33 2.69 15.08
N SER A 98 -3.48 2.62 14.43
CA SER A 98 -3.55 2.38 13.00
C SER A 98 -4.31 3.49 12.29
N LEU A 99 -3.85 3.81 11.08
CA LEU A 99 -4.55 4.63 10.11
C LEU A 99 -5.38 3.73 9.20
N TYR A 100 -6.59 4.17 8.92
CA TYR A 100 -7.58 3.49 8.10
C TYR A 100 -7.86 4.39 6.91
N VAL A 101 -7.45 3.96 5.72
CA VAL A 101 -7.77 4.64 4.45
C VAL A 101 -8.97 3.95 3.83
N PHE A 102 -10.10 4.66 3.74
CA PHE A 102 -11.34 4.08 3.21
C PHE A 102 -11.38 4.17 1.69
N SER A 103 -11.63 3.05 1.01
CA SER A 103 -11.79 3.01 -0.44
C SER A 103 -13.27 3.02 -0.89
N ALA A 104 -14.20 3.07 0.05
CA ALA A 104 -15.63 3.12 -0.19
C ALA A 104 -16.35 3.94 0.87
N ASP A 105 -17.50 4.49 0.52
CA ASP A 105 -18.39 5.18 1.45
C ASP A 105 -18.98 4.18 2.46
N GLY A 106 -19.16 4.61 3.71
CA GLY A 106 -19.72 3.76 4.74
C GLY A 106 -20.08 4.50 6.02
N THR A 107 -20.61 3.72 6.97
CA THR A 107 -20.88 4.17 8.33
C THR A 107 -19.98 3.38 9.26
N SER A 108 -19.32 4.06 10.20
CA SER A 108 -18.62 3.36 11.27
C SER A 108 -19.63 2.70 12.21
N VAL A 109 -19.18 1.70 12.97
CA VAL A 109 -19.96 1.28 14.13
C VAL A 109 -19.75 2.34 15.21
N PRO A 110 -20.81 2.86 15.84
CA PRO A 110 -20.64 3.70 17.01
C PRO A 110 -19.76 2.97 18.05
N ASP A 111 -18.80 3.70 18.63
CA ASP A 111 -17.78 3.24 19.60
C ASP A 111 -16.50 2.59 19.03
N ASP A 112 -16.28 2.54 17.72
CA ASP A 112 -15.00 2.01 17.17
C ASP A 112 -13.78 2.93 17.41
N GLY A 113 -13.99 4.13 17.96
CA GLY A 113 -12.91 5.04 18.37
C GLY A 113 -12.12 5.65 17.21
N LEU A 114 -12.71 5.65 16.00
CA LEU A 114 -12.14 6.26 14.80
C LEU A 114 -12.32 7.78 14.82
N VAL A 115 -11.26 8.50 14.53
CA VAL A 115 -11.25 9.96 14.37
C VAL A 115 -10.74 10.30 12.98
N LEU A 116 -11.46 11.13 12.23
CA LEU A 116 -11.01 11.60 10.92
C LEU A 116 -9.79 12.53 11.10
N VAL A 117 -8.70 12.24 10.38
CA VAL A 117 -7.43 12.97 10.47
C VAL A 117 -6.96 13.54 9.14
N ALA A 118 -7.43 13.00 8.01
CA ALA A 118 -7.11 13.49 6.68
C ALA A 118 -8.10 12.98 5.63
N SER A 119 -7.96 13.52 4.42
CA SER A 119 -8.56 12.98 3.20
C SER A 119 -7.48 12.77 2.13
N VAL A 120 -7.53 11.64 1.42
CA VAL A 120 -6.64 11.35 0.28
C VAL A 120 -7.06 12.21 -0.91
N THR A 121 -6.14 13.01 -1.43
CA THR A 121 -6.36 13.85 -2.61
C THR A 121 -5.87 13.19 -3.89
N SER A 122 -4.87 12.29 -3.78
CA SER A 122 -4.29 11.53 -4.89
C SER A 122 -3.68 10.23 -4.40
N GLY A 123 -3.66 9.18 -5.23
CA GLY A 123 -3.03 7.90 -4.90
C GLY A 123 -3.96 6.80 -4.37
N LEU A 124 -5.29 7.03 -4.30
CA LEU A 124 -6.22 6.06 -3.71
C LEU A 124 -6.29 4.73 -4.48
N ASP A 125 -6.30 4.79 -5.81
CA ASP A 125 -6.37 3.61 -6.67
C ASP A 125 -5.09 2.77 -6.54
N GLU A 126 -3.95 3.42 -6.41
CA GLU A 126 -2.65 2.80 -6.21
C GLU A 126 -2.60 2.04 -4.87
N ILE A 127 -3.13 2.63 -3.79
CA ILE A 127 -3.25 1.98 -2.48
C ILE A 127 -4.09 0.70 -2.59
N VAL A 128 -5.26 0.79 -3.23
CA VAL A 128 -6.20 -0.34 -3.39
C VAL A 128 -5.58 -1.44 -4.25
N ALA A 129 -4.83 -1.07 -5.29
CA ALA A 129 -4.17 -2.03 -6.18
C ALA A 129 -2.97 -2.73 -5.53
N CYS A 130 -2.27 -2.08 -4.59
CA CYS A 130 -1.05 -2.61 -3.98
C CYS A 130 -1.26 -3.31 -2.63
N ALA A 131 -2.35 -3.01 -1.94
CA ALA A 131 -2.72 -3.70 -0.71
C ALA A 131 -2.92 -5.22 -0.96
N PRO A 132 -2.51 -6.10 -0.04
CA PRO A 132 -1.98 -5.85 1.30
C PRO A 132 -0.43 -5.76 1.38
N THR A 133 0.24 -5.51 0.25
CA THR A 133 1.69 -5.74 0.14
C THR A 133 2.55 -4.49 0.09
N CYS A 134 1.95 -3.31 -0.03
CA CYS A 134 2.68 -2.06 -0.09
C CYS A 134 2.89 -1.43 1.28
N ALA A 135 4.03 -0.74 1.41
CA ALA A 135 4.24 0.28 2.43
C ALA A 135 3.65 1.60 1.92
N LEU A 136 3.03 2.38 2.81
CA LEU A 136 2.47 3.70 2.45
C LEU A 136 3.38 4.81 2.94
N ARG A 137 3.48 5.87 2.16
CA ARG A 137 4.09 7.13 2.58
C ARG A 137 3.11 8.25 2.29
N PHE A 138 2.68 8.94 3.34
CA PHE A 138 1.80 10.08 3.19
C PHE A 138 2.60 11.35 2.92
N GLU A 139 2.17 12.09 1.90
CA GLU A 139 2.75 13.36 1.49
C GLU A 139 1.66 14.44 1.56
N PRO A 140 2.01 15.69 1.92
CA PRO A 140 1.05 16.78 1.87
C PRO A 140 0.62 17.03 0.42
N ALA A 141 -0.67 17.34 0.23
CA ALA A 141 -1.18 17.73 -1.09
C ALA A 141 -0.40 18.94 -1.64
N THR A 142 0.06 18.83 -2.89
CA THR A 142 0.67 19.93 -3.62
C THR A 142 -0.41 20.72 -4.37
N ASP A 143 -0.55 22.00 -4.04
CA ASP A 143 -1.42 22.99 -4.71
C ASP A 143 -0.92 23.32 -6.13
#